data_AF-A0A0V1AW38-F1
#
_entry.id   AF-A0A0V1AW38-F1
#
_cell.length_a   1.000
_cell.length_b   1.000
_cell.length_c   1.000
_cell.angle_alpha   90.00
_cell.angle_beta   90.00
_cell.angle_gamma   90.00
#
_symmetry.space_group_name_H-M   'P 1'
#
loop_
_entity.id
_entity.type
_entity.pdbx_description
1 polymer ?
#
loop_
_entity_poly.entity_id
_entity_poly.type
_entity_poly.pdbx_seq_one_letter_code
_entity_poly.pdbx_strand_id
1 'polypeptide(L)'
;METVAISVKLPPFWPHSPRLWFAQAEAQFALRHVSASLTKYYHVIASLPDSVAPDVDDLLEPAGDAPYETLKRRLLERYGESDDDRFNALMNSARAGDTKPSQLLREMRRNCGKDLDPNTCFFKKLFLQRLPLNIQMILRANTYSNIEEMANKADELIALSNNGSGSICAVKKVNGDKAPTLEERIEDLEERFRSLNRRPDDAPRTPSPKRLSSSRARRHTSPVCYFHRKFGTRARKCRSPCRYQ
;
A
#
# COMPACT_ATOMS: atom_id res chain seq x y z
N MET A 1 46.03 44.28 -27.14
CA MET A 1 44.67 43.94 -26.69
C MET A 1 44.73 42.53 -26.12
N GLU A 2 44.80 42.41 -24.81
CA GLU A 2 44.78 41.11 -24.13
C GLU A 2 43.37 40.52 -24.25
N THR A 3 43.21 39.48 -25.06
CA THR A 3 41.99 38.68 -25.05
C THR A 3 42.05 37.81 -23.80
N VAL A 4 41.39 38.25 -22.74
CA VAL A 4 41.08 37.40 -21.58
C VAL A 4 40.29 36.21 -22.11
N ALA A 5 40.93 35.03 -22.19
CA ALA A 5 40.28 33.81 -22.62
C ALA A 5 39.23 33.43 -21.56
N ILE A 6 37.97 33.76 -21.83
CA ILE A 6 36.86 33.38 -20.97
C ILE A 6 36.66 31.87 -21.14
N SER A 7 37.28 31.09 -20.24
CA SER A 7 37.22 29.63 -20.27
C SER A 7 35.78 29.14 -20.09
N VAL A 8 35.26 28.41 -21.08
CA VAL A 8 34.03 27.63 -20.94
C VAL A 8 34.40 26.30 -20.30
N LYS A 9 33.96 26.08 -19.07
CA LYS A 9 34.10 24.80 -18.38
C LYS A 9 32.75 24.10 -18.35
N LEU A 10 32.62 23.04 -19.13
CA LEU A 10 31.44 22.20 -19.12
C LEU A 10 31.62 21.06 -18.10
N PRO A 11 30.53 20.60 -17.46
CA PRO A 11 30.57 19.36 -16.69
C PRO A 11 30.75 18.16 -17.62
N PRO A 12 31.22 17.01 -17.10
CA PRO A 12 31.21 15.75 -17.85
C PRO A 12 29.84 15.47 -18.45
N PHE A 13 29.80 14.91 -19.65
CA PHE A 13 28.57 14.53 -20.34
C PHE A 13 27.74 13.55 -19.49
N TRP A 14 26.40 13.67 -19.55
CA TRP A 14 25.45 12.85 -18.80
C TRP A 14 24.67 11.92 -19.74
N PRO A 15 25.12 10.66 -19.95
CA PRO A 15 24.45 9.71 -20.84
C PRO A 15 22.98 9.44 -20.46
N HIS A 16 22.65 9.47 -19.17
CA HIS A 16 21.28 9.26 -18.68
C HIS A 16 20.37 10.48 -18.86
N SER A 17 20.90 11.65 -19.23
CA SER A 17 20.13 12.89 -19.37
C SER A 17 20.77 13.86 -20.38
N PRO A 18 20.97 13.44 -21.63
CA PRO A 18 21.76 14.20 -22.60
C PRO A 18 21.09 15.51 -22.99
N ARG A 19 19.75 15.55 -23.06
CA ARG A 19 18.98 16.77 -23.35
C ARG A 19 19.23 17.89 -22.34
N LEU A 20 19.22 17.56 -21.04
CA LEU A 20 19.46 18.52 -19.98
C LEU A 20 20.90 19.03 -20.01
N TRP A 21 21.86 18.12 -20.24
CA TRP A 21 23.26 18.48 -20.36
C TRP A 21 23.50 19.45 -21.52
N PHE A 22 22.93 19.19 -22.70
CA PHE A 22 23.06 20.11 -23.84
C PHE A 22 22.41 21.47 -23.58
N ALA A 23 21.24 21.51 -22.93
CA ALA A 23 20.63 22.79 -22.55
C ALA A 23 21.54 23.60 -21.63
N GLN A 24 22.22 22.95 -20.68
CA GLN A 24 23.19 23.60 -19.81
C GLN A 24 24.44 24.05 -20.58
N ALA A 25 24.99 23.21 -21.47
CA ALA A 25 26.14 23.56 -22.29
C ALA A 25 25.86 24.76 -23.19
N GLU A 26 24.68 24.81 -23.82
CA GLU A 26 24.23 25.91 -24.67
C GLU A 26 24.05 27.21 -23.89
N ALA A 27 23.52 27.15 -22.67
CA ALA A 27 23.49 28.30 -21.79
C ALA A 27 24.91 28.81 -21.46
N GLN A 28 25.86 27.91 -21.18
CA GLN A 28 27.26 28.30 -20.92
C GLN A 28 27.94 28.92 -22.14
N PHE A 29 27.64 28.42 -23.35
CA PHE A 29 28.13 29.00 -24.61
C PHE A 29 27.52 30.38 -24.86
N ALA A 30 26.21 30.54 -24.66
CA ALA A 30 25.52 31.81 -24.85
C ALA A 30 26.06 32.89 -23.89
N LEU A 31 26.23 32.56 -22.60
CA LEU A 31 26.77 33.47 -21.59
C LEU A 31 28.21 33.93 -21.87
N ARG A 32 28.99 33.14 -22.63
CA ARG A 32 30.38 33.44 -22.99
C ARG A 32 30.56 33.85 -24.44
N HIS A 33 29.45 34.09 -25.15
CA HIS A 33 29.44 34.45 -26.57
C HIS A 33 30.19 33.47 -27.49
N VAL A 34 30.19 32.18 -27.15
CA VAL A 34 30.74 31.13 -28.01
C VAL A 34 29.70 30.79 -29.07
N SER A 35 29.86 31.36 -30.26
CA SER A 35 28.95 31.18 -31.40
C SER A 35 29.46 30.17 -32.42
N ALA A 36 30.78 30.07 -32.61
CA ALA A 36 31.39 29.22 -33.62
C ALA A 36 31.10 27.73 -33.37
N SER A 37 30.52 27.06 -34.38
CA SER A 37 30.12 25.65 -34.31
C SER A 37 31.32 24.74 -33.99
N LEU A 38 32.46 24.97 -34.65
CA LEU A 38 33.67 24.21 -34.40
C LEU A 38 34.22 24.37 -32.96
N THR A 39 34.13 25.57 -32.38
CA THR A 39 34.53 25.79 -30.99
C THR A 39 33.62 25.05 -30.02
N LYS A 40 32.29 25.09 -30.23
CA LYS A 40 31.33 24.32 -29.43
C LYS A 40 31.59 22.81 -29.55
N TYR A 41 31.88 22.32 -30.75
CA TYR A 41 32.24 20.93 -31.01
C TYR A 41 33.40 20.48 -30.12
N TYR A 42 34.52 21.21 -30.11
CA TYR A 42 35.66 20.86 -29.27
C TYR A 42 35.36 20.90 -27.77
N HIS A 43 34.53 21.84 -27.31
CA HIS A 43 34.08 21.85 -25.92
C HIS A 43 33.26 20.60 -25.56
N VAL A 44 32.39 20.13 -26.46
CA VAL A 44 31.62 18.90 -26.24
C VAL A 44 32.54 17.69 -26.20
N ILE A 45 33.45 17.54 -27.18
CA ILE A 45 34.43 16.44 -27.22
C ILE A 45 35.26 16.40 -25.94
N ALA A 46 35.76 17.55 -25.48
CA ALA A 46 36.54 17.65 -24.24
C ALA A 46 35.75 17.30 -22.97
N SER A 47 34.43 17.21 -23.06
CA SER A 47 33.52 16.90 -21.94
C SER A 47 33.01 15.47 -21.96
N LEU A 48 33.36 14.66 -22.97
CA LEU A 48 32.92 13.27 -23.06
C LEU A 48 33.74 12.40 -22.08
N PRO A 49 33.08 11.65 -21.17
CA PRO A 49 33.77 10.70 -20.30
C PRO A 49 34.20 9.45 -21.09
N ASP A 50 35.18 8.72 -20.56
CA ASP A 50 35.67 7.47 -21.16
C ASP A 50 34.55 6.42 -21.34
N SER A 51 33.54 6.45 -20.47
CA SER A 51 32.39 5.53 -20.54
C SER A 51 31.57 5.64 -21.82
N VAL A 52 31.68 6.73 -22.58
CA VAL A 52 30.98 6.91 -23.87
C VAL A 52 31.90 6.71 -25.07
N ALA A 53 33.22 6.53 -24.86
CA ALA A 53 34.21 6.44 -25.93
C ALA A 53 33.92 5.37 -26.99
N PRO A 54 33.47 4.14 -26.63
CA PRO A 54 33.13 3.11 -27.62
C PRO A 54 32.01 3.53 -28.58
N ASP A 55 31.12 4.41 -28.12
CA ASP A 55 29.92 4.82 -28.82
C ASP A 55 30.06 6.19 -29.49
N VAL A 56 31.26 6.77 -29.59
CA VAL A 56 31.46 8.11 -30.19
C VAL A 56 32.67 8.20 -31.12
N ASP A 57 33.37 7.09 -31.37
CA ASP A 57 34.57 7.05 -32.24
C ASP A 57 34.29 7.59 -33.66
N ASP A 58 33.14 7.22 -34.24
CA ASP A 58 32.70 7.70 -35.56
C ASP A 58 32.24 9.18 -35.56
N LEU A 59 32.18 9.82 -34.39
CA LEU A 59 31.79 11.23 -34.22
C LEU A 59 33.01 12.15 -34.00
N LEU A 60 34.23 11.59 -33.98
CA LEU A 60 35.48 12.32 -33.75
C LEU A 60 35.96 13.12 -34.98
N GLU A 61 35.36 12.91 -36.14
CA GLU A 61 35.60 13.73 -37.32
C GLU A 61 34.55 14.85 -37.43
N PRO A 62 34.95 16.13 -37.41
CA PRO A 62 34.01 17.24 -37.60
C PRO A 62 33.44 17.20 -39.03
N ALA A 63 32.16 16.81 -39.15
CA ALA A 63 31.49 16.67 -40.44
C ALA A 63 30.72 17.95 -40.85
N GLY A 64 31.06 18.48 -42.02
CA GLY A 64 30.38 19.61 -42.68
C GLY A 64 30.57 20.97 -42.00
N ASP A 65 29.74 21.95 -42.38
CA ASP A 65 29.85 23.34 -41.89
C ASP A 65 29.30 23.54 -40.46
N ALA A 66 28.62 22.52 -39.91
CA ALA A 66 27.97 22.58 -38.59
C ALA A 66 28.33 21.36 -37.71
N PRO A 67 29.62 21.17 -37.36
CA PRO A 67 30.08 20.00 -36.62
C PRO A 67 29.42 19.83 -35.25
N TYR A 68 29.15 20.93 -34.53
CA TYR A 68 28.44 20.86 -33.24
C TYR A 68 27.01 20.33 -33.37
N GLU A 69 26.25 20.81 -34.36
CA GLU A 69 24.86 20.40 -34.53
C GLU A 69 24.77 18.93 -34.96
N THR A 70 25.70 18.48 -35.81
CA THR A 70 25.82 17.07 -36.18
C THR A 70 26.14 16.20 -34.96
N LEU A 71 27.15 16.58 -34.16
CA LEU A 71 27.53 15.85 -32.95
C LEU A 71 26.39 15.80 -31.92
N LYS A 72 25.75 16.96 -31.64
CA LYS A 72 24.61 17.07 -30.73
C LYS A 72 23.47 16.15 -31.15
N ARG A 73 23.09 16.16 -32.43
CA ARG A 73 22.04 15.28 -32.95
C ARG A 73 22.39 13.81 -32.74
N ARG A 74 23.59 13.38 -33.14
CA ARG A 74 24.01 11.97 -33.03
C ARG A 74 24.09 11.50 -31.56
N LEU A 75 24.59 12.33 -30.65
CA LEU A 75 24.60 12.02 -29.22
C LEU A 75 23.19 11.93 -28.64
N LEU A 76 22.27 12.80 -29.06
CA LEU A 76 20.86 12.73 -28.66
C LEU A 76 20.14 11.52 -29.25
N GLU A 77 20.53 11.04 -30.42
CA GLU A 77 19.99 9.82 -31.02
C GLU A 77 20.50 8.56 -30.31
N ARG A 78 21.78 8.50 -29.92
CA ARG A 78 22.36 7.33 -29.23
C ARG A 78 21.95 7.22 -27.77
N TYR A 79 21.92 8.34 -27.06
CA TYR A 79 21.70 8.38 -25.61
C TYR A 79 20.32 8.91 -25.22
N GLY A 80 19.53 9.41 -26.19
CA GLY A 80 18.17 9.82 -25.93
C GLY A 80 17.25 8.62 -25.80
N GLU A 81 16.27 8.70 -24.91
CA GLU A 81 15.17 7.73 -24.86
C GLU A 81 14.45 7.71 -26.22
N SER A 82 14.17 6.51 -26.73
CA SER A 82 13.29 6.36 -27.90
C SER A 82 11.87 6.79 -27.55
N ASP A 83 11.08 7.13 -28.57
CA ASP A 83 9.67 7.48 -28.35
C ASP A 83 8.86 6.27 -27.84
N ASP A 84 9.25 5.05 -28.20
CA ASP A 84 8.69 3.81 -27.65
C ASP A 84 9.03 3.62 -26.18
N ASP A 85 10.28 3.86 -25.76
CA ASP A 85 10.68 3.80 -24.35
C ASP A 85 9.90 4.81 -23.52
N ARG A 86 9.71 6.03 -24.04
CA ARG A 86 8.89 7.05 -23.39
C ARG A 86 7.43 6.65 -23.31
N PHE A 87 6.87 6.08 -24.37
CA PHE A 87 5.51 5.57 -24.38
C PHE A 87 5.33 4.45 -23.35
N ASN A 88 6.27 3.51 -23.29
CA ASN A 88 6.27 2.41 -22.33
C ASN A 88 6.42 2.93 -20.89
N ALA A 89 7.34 3.87 -20.65
CA ALA A 89 7.50 4.52 -19.35
C ALA A 89 6.26 5.32 -18.94
N LEU A 90 5.60 5.96 -19.91
CA LEU A 90 4.30 6.57 -19.68
C LEU A 90 3.31 5.49 -19.29
N MET A 91 3.03 4.47 -20.09
CA MET A 91 1.99 3.47 -19.81
C MET A 91 2.23 2.64 -18.53
N ASN A 92 3.48 2.36 -18.21
CA ASN A 92 3.87 1.48 -17.10
C ASN A 92 4.30 2.23 -15.83
N SER A 93 4.22 3.56 -15.78
CA SER A 93 4.62 4.29 -14.57
C SER A 93 3.85 3.77 -13.34
N ALA A 94 4.53 3.64 -12.21
CA ALA A 94 3.89 3.24 -10.97
C ALA A 94 2.67 4.12 -10.64
N ARG A 95 1.62 3.50 -10.06
CA ARG A 95 0.50 4.26 -9.50
C ARG A 95 1.03 5.19 -8.42
N ALA A 96 0.38 6.34 -8.21
CA ALA A 96 0.72 7.28 -7.14
C ALA A 96 0.38 6.67 -5.77
N GLY A 97 1.19 5.71 -5.31
CA GLY A 97 1.15 5.18 -3.95
C GLY A 97 1.99 6.09 -3.06
N ASP A 98 3.30 6.12 -3.31
CA ASP A 98 4.26 6.83 -2.44
C ASP A 98 4.71 8.19 -3.00
N THR A 99 4.45 8.45 -4.29
CA THR A 99 4.85 9.70 -4.96
C THR A 99 3.72 10.73 -4.92
N LYS A 100 4.07 12.01 -4.72
CA LYS A 100 3.09 13.09 -4.81
C LYS A 100 2.46 13.14 -6.22
N PRO A 101 1.13 13.26 -6.35
CA PRO A 101 0.45 13.48 -7.63
C PRO A 101 1.07 14.57 -8.51
N SER A 102 1.53 15.68 -7.94
CA SER A 102 2.25 16.72 -8.69
C SER A 102 3.60 16.26 -9.25
N GLN A 103 4.31 15.38 -8.54
CA GLN A 103 5.55 14.76 -9.01
C GLN A 103 5.26 13.74 -10.12
N LEU A 104 4.24 12.89 -9.92
CA LEU A 104 3.76 11.97 -10.95
C LEU A 104 3.40 12.73 -12.24
N LEU A 105 2.70 13.87 -12.14
CA LEU A 105 2.34 14.68 -13.29
C LEU A 105 3.58 15.18 -14.06
N ARG A 106 4.63 15.61 -13.34
CA ARG A 106 5.89 16.05 -13.95
C ARG A 106 6.61 14.90 -14.68
N GLU A 107 6.59 13.71 -14.09
CA GLU A 107 7.16 12.50 -14.71
C GLU A 107 6.38 12.11 -15.96
N MET A 108 5.04 12.07 -15.88
CA MET A 108 4.18 11.82 -17.04
C MET A 108 4.45 12.79 -18.18
N ARG A 109 4.64 14.09 -17.88
CA ARG A 109 4.99 15.11 -18.88
C ARG A 109 6.36 14.91 -19.49
N ARG A 110 7.34 14.47 -18.71
CA ARG A 110 8.68 14.14 -19.22
C ARG A 110 8.62 13.01 -20.25
N ASN A 111 7.76 12.03 -19.99
CA ASN A 111 7.56 10.87 -20.84
C ASN A 111 6.56 11.12 -21.98
N CYS A 112 5.89 12.28 -22.01
CA CYS A 112 5.18 12.71 -23.20
C CYS A 112 6.19 13.10 -24.27
N GLY A 113 6.22 12.31 -25.35
CA GLY A 113 6.85 12.71 -26.59
C GLY A 113 6.20 13.96 -27.19
N LYS A 114 6.76 14.45 -28.30
CA LYS A 114 6.25 15.66 -28.98
C LYS A 114 4.80 15.52 -29.49
N ASP A 115 4.32 14.28 -29.64
CA ASP A 115 3.02 13.97 -30.23
C ASP A 115 1.87 13.92 -29.21
N LEU A 116 2.17 13.94 -27.92
CA LEU A 116 1.16 13.90 -26.86
C LEU A 116 1.14 15.22 -26.10
N ASP A 117 0.15 16.07 -26.40
CA ASP A 117 -0.06 17.31 -25.65
C ASP A 117 -0.56 17.01 -24.21
N PRO A 118 0.20 17.45 -23.18
CA PRO A 118 -0.17 17.28 -21.77
C PRO A 118 -1.49 17.96 -21.36
N ASN A 119 -2.04 18.85 -22.19
CA ASN A 119 -3.29 19.55 -21.90
C ASN A 119 -4.53 18.85 -22.50
N THR A 120 -4.34 17.72 -23.18
CA THR A 120 -5.45 16.97 -23.77
C THR A 120 -6.32 16.29 -22.70
N CYS A 121 -7.61 16.16 -23.01
CA CYS A 121 -8.55 15.38 -22.20
C CYS A 121 -8.06 13.93 -21.97
N PHE A 122 -7.34 13.36 -22.94
CA PHE A 122 -6.75 12.03 -22.82
C PHE A 122 -5.66 12.00 -21.74
N PHE A 123 -4.70 12.93 -21.77
CA PHE A 123 -3.63 12.99 -20.76
C PHE A 123 -4.20 13.20 -19.35
N LYS A 124 -5.22 14.06 -19.21
CA LYS A 124 -5.95 14.25 -17.96
C LYS A 124 -6.62 12.96 -17.45
N LYS A 125 -7.25 12.19 -18.33
CA LYS A 125 -7.82 10.87 -17.97
C LYS A 125 -6.73 9.89 -17.53
N LEU A 126 -5.60 9.85 -18.23
CA LEU A 126 -4.47 8.99 -17.91
C LEU A 126 -3.87 9.32 -16.54
N PHE A 127 -3.73 10.62 -16.22
CA PHE A 127 -3.29 11.09 -14.91
C PHE A 127 -4.24 10.64 -13.80
N LEU A 128 -5.56 10.87 -13.98
CA LEU A 128 -6.57 10.46 -13.01
C LEU A 128 -6.54 8.94 -12.76
N GLN A 129 -6.39 8.12 -13.81
CA GLN A 129 -6.34 6.65 -13.67
C GLN A 129 -5.19 6.14 -12.79
N ARG A 130 -4.13 6.93 -12.59
CA ARG A 130 -2.97 6.57 -11.75
C ARG A 130 -3.13 6.92 -10.29
N LEU A 131 -4.17 7.70 -9.94
CA LEU A 131 -4.46 8.11 -8.58
C LEU A 131 -5.35 7.09 -7.87
N PRO A 132 -5.33 7.01 -6.53
CA PRO A 132 -6.29 6.23 -5.76
C PRO A 132 -7.75 6.65 -6.03
N LEU A 133 -8.69 5.69 -5.99
CA LEU A 133 -10.10 5.92 -6.36
C LEU A 133 -10.79 7.03 -5.53
N ASN A 134 -10.50 7.10 -4.23
CA ASN A 134 -11.02 8.13 -3.33
C ASN A 134 -10.59 9.54 -3.77
N ILE A 135 -9.34 9.70 -4.21
CA ILE A 135 -8.83 10.97 -4.74
C ILE A 135 -9.48 11.27 -6.09
N GLN A 136 -9.56 10.27 -6.99
CA GLN A 136 -10.21 10.43 -8.29
C GLN A 136 -11.65 10.92 -8.20
N MET A 137 -12.44 10.38 -7.27
CA MET A 137 -13.84 10.78 -7.09
C MET A 137 -13.97 12.27 -6.75
N ILE A 138 -13.14 12.75 -5.82
CA ILE A 138 -13.16 14.16 -5.39
C ILE A 138 -12.69 15.07 -6.53
N LEU A 139 -11.61 14.71 -7.24
CA LEU A 139 -11.11 15.49 -8.37
C LEU A 139 -12.08 15.51 -9.55
N ARG A 140 -12.93 14.50 -9.74
CA ARG A 140 -13.94 14.51 -10.82
C ARG A 140 -15.16 15.36 -10.50
N ALA A 141 -15.48 15.54 -9.21
CA ALA A 141 -16.61 16.34 -8.76
C ALA A 141 -16.35 17.85 -8.81
N ASN A 142 -15.09 18.27 -8.97
CA ASN A 142 -14.66 19.66 -8.96
C ASN A 142 -14.15 20.12 -10.33
N THR A 143 -14.21 21.42 -10.57
CA THR A 143 -13.61 22.07 -11.74
C THR A 143 -12.22 22.62 -11.39
N TYR A 144 -11.34 22.63 -12.38
CA TYR A 144 -9.96 23.11 -12.27
C TYR A 144 -9.59 23.83 -13.56
N SER A 145 -8.79 24.88 -13.45
CA SER A 145 -8.36 25.70 -14.59
C SER A 145 -7.39 24.94 -15.49
N ASN A 146 -6.54 24.10 -14.89
CA ASN A 146 -5.57 23.27 -15.59
C ASN A 146 -5.25 21.99 -14.78
N ILE A 147 -4.43 21.11 -15.37
CA ILE A 147 -4.08 19.83 -14.75
C ILE A 147 -3.09 19.98 -13.59
N GLU A 148 -2.31 21.07 -13.56
CA GLU A 148 -1.41 21.40 -12.45
C GLU A 148 -2.18 21.75 -11.18
N GLU A 149 -3.23 22.56 -11.30
CA GLU A 149 -4.12 22.90 -10.19
C GLU A 149 -4.78 21.63 -9.63
N MET A 150 -5.25 20.75 -10.53
CA MET A 150 -5.78 19.43 -10.16
C MET A 150 -4.75 18.58 -9.41
N ALA A 151 -3.49 18.54 -9.88
CA ALA A 151 -2.44 17.76 -9.25
C ALA A 151 -2.04 18.33 -7.88
N ASN A 152 -1.98 19.66 -7.74
CA ASN A 152 -1.75 20.31 -6.45
C ASN A 152 -2.87 19.98 -5.45
N LYS A 153 -4.14 19.99 -5.92
CA LYS A 153 -5.26 19.58 -5.06
C LYS A 153 -5.18 18.11 -4.68
N ALA A 154 -4.74 17.24 -5.59
CA ALA A 154 -4.53 15.83 -5.32
C ALA A 154 -3.45 15.60 -4.24
N ASP A 155 -2.36 16.38 -4.25
CA ASP A 155 -1.33 16.35 -3.19
C ASP A 155 -1.93 16.65 -1.81
N GLU A 156 -2.77 17.68 -1.70
CA GLU A 156 -3.48 18.02 -0.46
C GLU A 156 -4.39 16.88 0.02
N LEU A 157 -5.16 16.29 -0.90
CA LEU A 157 -6.09 15.20 -0.57
C LEU A 157 -5.36 13.94 -0.10
N ILE A 158 -4.20 13.62 -0.68
CA ILE A 158 -3.37 12.49 -0.23
C ILE A 158 -2.74 12.79 1.13
N ALA A 159 -2.26 14.01 1.37
CA ALA A 159 -1.74 14.42 2.69
C ALA A 159 -2.80 14.27 3.79
N LEU A 160 -4.05 14.66 3.51
CA LEU A 160 -5.19 14.47 4.42
C LEU A 160 -5.50 12.99 4.66
N SER A 161 -5.42 12.15 3.63
CA SER A 161 -5.64 10.70 3.74
C SER A 161 -4.57 10.01 4.59
N ASN A 162 -3.31 10.42 4.47
CA ASN A 162 -2.20 9.83 5.24
C ASN A 162 -2.20 10.28 6.70
N ASN A 163 -2.53 11.55 6.96
CA ASN A 163 -2.72 12.05 8.33
C ASN A 163 -4.01 11.52 8.99
N GLY A 164 -4.95 10.99 8.20
CA GLY A 164 -6.22 10.43 8.64
C GLY A 164 -6.18 8.98 9.14
N SER A 165 -5.02 8.32 9.16
CA SER A 165 -4.89 6.95 9.71
C SER A 165 -5.18 6.85 11.23
N GLY A 166 -5.49 7.97 11.89
CA GLY A 166 -5.93 8.04 13.28
C GLY A 166 -7.43 8.18 13.52
N SER A 167 -8.33 8.01 12.53
CA SER A 167 -9.77 7.84 12.81
C SER A 167 -10.57 7.39 11.59
N ILE A 168 -10.27 6.19 11.09
CA ILE A 168 -11.40 5.36 10.66
C ILE A 168 -11.80 4.67 11.95
N CYS A 169 -12.90 5.13 12.57
CA CYS A 169 -13.66 4.24 13.43
C CYS A 169 -13.94 3.02 12.56
N ALA A 170 -13.10 1.99 12.66
CA ALA A 170 -13.51 0.65 12.35
C ALA A 170 -14.80 0.53 13.14
N VAL A 171 -15.93 0.54 12.44
CA VAL A 171 -17.14 -0.02 13.02
C VAL A 171 -16.69 -1.42 13.33
N LYS A 172 -16.28 -1.64 14.60
CA LYS A 172 -16.25 -2.96 15.16
C LYS A 172 -17.65 -3.42 14.89
N LYS A 173 -17.79 -4.24 13.85
CA LYS A 173 -18.98 -5.04 13.67
C LYS A 173 -19.05 -5.76 15.00
N VAL A 174 -19.96 -5.36 15.89
CA VAL A 174 -20.18 -6.01 17.18
C VAL A 174 -20.92 -7.32 16.86
N ASN A 175 -20.26 -8.15 16.05
CA ASN A 175 -20.58 -9.53 15.75
C ASN A 175 -19.37 -10.42 16.11
N GLY A 176 -18.44 -9.91 16.93
CA GLY A 176 -17.19 -10.59 17.28
C GLY A 176 -17.19 -11.40 18.58
N ASP A 177 -18.14 -11.17 19.50
CA ASP A 177 -18.09 -11.81 20.84
C ASP A 177 -19.26 -12.77 21.10
N LYS A 178 -19.95 -13.24 20.05
CA LYS A 178 -21.00 -14.26 20.21
C LYS A 178 -20.63 -15.62 19.64
N ALA A 179 -19.54 -15.75 18.89
CA ALA A 179 -19.10 -17.05 18.37
C ALA A 179 -18.76 -18.06 19.48
N PRO A 180 -17.87 -17.74 20.46
CA PRO A 180 -17.56 -18.69 21.52
C PRO A 180 -18.76 -18.96 22.44
N THR A 181 -19.62 -17.96 22.65
CA THR A 181 -20.84 -18.09 23.47
C THR A 181 -21.97 -18.83 22.74
N LEU A 182 -21.99 -18.84 21.40
CA LEU A 182 -22.92 -19.63 20.61
C LEU A 182 -22.42 -21.06 20.47
N GLU A 183 -21.12 -21.28 20.32
CA GLU A 183 -20.49 -22.62 20.30
C GLU A 183 -20.73 -23.34 21.64
N GLU A 184 -20.47 -22.69 22.77
CA GLU A 184 -20.74 -23.24 24.12
C GLU A 184 -22.24 -23.50 24.33
N ARG A 185 -23.12 -22.63 23.81
CA ARG A 185 -24.58 -22.83 23.87
C ARG A 185 -25.07 -23.93 22.94
N ILE A 186 -24.42 -24.16 21.80
CA ILE A 186 -24.72 -25.27 20.90
C ILE A 186 -24.32 -26.58 21.57
N GLU A 187 -23.16 -26.62 22.24
CA GLU A 187 -22.70 -27.80 22.99
C GLU A 187 -23.64 -28.14 24.15
N ASP A 188 -24.10 -27.15 24.93
CA ASP A 188 -25.12 -27.35 26.00
C ASP A 188 -26.48 -27.80 25.44
N LEU A 189 -26.89 -27.24 24.30
CA LEU A 189 -28.14 -27.65 23.63
C LEU A 189 -28.05 -29.06 23.07
N GLU A 190 -26.90 -29.47 22.51
CA GLU A 190 -26.66 -30.84 22.04
C GLU A 190 -26.61 -31.84 23.20
N GLU A 191 -26.02 -31.49 24.34
CA GLU A 191 -26.02 -32.28 25.58
C GLU A 191 -27.45 -32.46 26.12
N ARG A 192 -28.25 -31.39 26.10
CA ARG A 192 -29.67 -31.42 26.48
C ARG A 192 -30.53 -32.22 25.51
N PHE A 193 -30.23 -32.15 24.22
CA PHE A 193 -30.94 -32.96 23.22
C PHE A 193 -30.57 -34.45 23.34
N ARG A 194 -29.29 -34.77 23.60
CA ARG A 194 -28.84 -36.15 23.88
C ARG A 194 -29.47 -36.74 25.15
N SER A 195 -29.66 -35.94 26.18
CA SER A 195 -30.30 -36.39 27.44
C SER A 195 -31.82 -36.51 27.32
N LEU A 196 -32.49 -35.66 26.54
CA LEU A 196 -33.93 -35.77 26.28
C LEU A 196 -34.28 -36.90 25.29
N ASN A 197 -33.39 -37.21 24.35
CA ASN A 197 -33.60 -38.26 23.35
C ASN A 197 -33.09 -39.65 23.80
N ARG A 198 -32.64 -39.80 25.05
CA ARG A 198 -32.36 -41.10 25.68
C ARG A 198 -33.68 -41.82 25.97
N ARG A 199 -34.21 -42.49 24.95
CA ARG A 199 -35.31 -43.45 25.11
C ARG A 199 -34.86 -44.57 26.07
N PRO A 200 -35.69 -44.97 27.05
CA PRO A 200 -35.43 -46.15 27.87
C PRO A 200 -35.79 -47.42 27.10
N ASP A 201 -35.18 -47.63 25.93
CA ASP A 201 -35.34 -48.85 25.14
C ASP A 201 -33.95 -49.31 24.71
N ASP A 202 -33.28 -50.02 25.61
CA ASP A 202 -32.33 -51.10 25.32
C ASP A 202 -31.75 -51.60 26.64
N ALA A 203 -32.57 -52.37 27.35
CA ALA A 203 -32.13 -53.17 28.48
C ALA A 203 -31.50 -54.48 27.96
N PRO A 204 -30.23 -54.79 28.25
CA PRO A 204 -29.72 -56.14 28.05
C PRO A 204 -30.33 -57.06 29.12
N ARG A 205 -31.21 -57.97 28.69
CA ARG A 205 -31.63 -59.13 29.48
C ARG A 205 -30.44 -60.04 29.73
N THR A 206 -30.09 -60.31 30.99
CA THR A 206 -29.42 -61.55 31.47
C THR A 206 -29.28 -61.53 33.01
N PRO A 207 -29.09 -62.67 33.70
CA PRO A 207 -30.13 -63.24 34.56
C PRO A 207 -29.85 -63.09 36.07
N SER A 208 -30.91 -63.13 36.88
CA SER A 208 -30.81 -63.46 38.32
C SER A 208 -30.09 -64.80 38.50
N PRO A 209 -29.24 -65.03 39.53
CA PRO A 209 -29.69 -64.95 40.94
C PRO A 209 -28.60 -64.69 42.01
N LYS A 210 -29.01 -64.18 43.19
CA LYS A 210 -28.92 -64.85 44.51
C LYS A 210 -28.99 -63.83 45.65
N ARG A 211 -29.75 -64.25 46.66
CA ARG A 211 -29.99 -63.62 47.96
C ARG A 211 -28.66 -63.29 48.65
N LEU A 212 -28.62 -62.17 49.38
CA LEU A 212 -27.99 -62.08 50.70
C LEU A 212 -28.61 -60.91 51.47
N SER A 213 -29.31 -61.27 52.53
CA SER A 213 -29.69 -60.40 53.63
C SER A 213 -28.45 -59.80 54.29
N SER A 214 -28.43 -58.48 54.51
CA SER A 214 -27.69 -57.92 55.65
C SER A 214 -28.31 -56.60 56.09
N SER A 215 -28.93 -56.68 57.26
CA SER A 215 -29.16 -55.55 58.15
C SER A 215 -27.85 -54.89 58.60
N ARG A 216 -27.97 -53.67 59.12
CA ARG A 216 -26.99 -52.79 59.85
C ARG A 216 -26.50 -51.60 59.02
N ALA A 217 -27.15 -50.44 59.18
CA ALA A 217 -26.83 -49.45 60.23
C ALA A 217 -25.48 -48.76 60.02
N ARG A 218 -25.51 -47.55 59.45
CA ARG A 218 -24.55 -46.50 59.82
C ARG A 218 -25.30 -45.38 60.51
N ARG A 219 -25.06 -45.32 61.82
CA ARG A 219 -25.53 -44.34 62.79
C ARG A 219 -24.96 -42.97 62.41
N HIS A 220 -25.82 -42.01 62.08
CA HIS A 220 -25.47 -40.61 62.25
C HIS A 220 -25.87 -40.20 63.66
N THR A 221 -24.87 -39.98 64.51
CA THR A 221 -24.98 -39.37 65.85
C THR A 221 -25.24 -37.86 65.72
N SER A 222 -26.33 -37.49 65.04
CA SER A 222 -26.84 -36.13 65.11
C SER A 222 -27.82 -36.07 66.28
N PRO A 223 -27.61 -35.21 67.30
CA PRO A 223 -28.55 -35.03 68.40
C PRO A 223 -29.89 -34.45 67.93
N VAL A 224 -29.98 -34.05 66.66
CA VAL A 224 -31.15 -33.45 66.02
C VAL A 224 -31.58 -34.31 64.84
N CYS A 225 -32.88 -34.64 64.76
CA CYS A 225 -33.42 -35.45 63.66
C CYS A 225 -33.38 -34.71 62.31
N TYR A 226 -33.46 -35.47 61.21
CA TYR A 226 -33.41 -34.94 59.85
C TYR A 226 -34.36 -33.76 59.60
N PHE A 227 -35.58 -33.81 60.14
CA PHE A 227 -36.57 -32.75 59.95
C PHE A 227 -36.17 -31.44 60.64
N HIS A 228 -35.68 -31.49 61.87
CA HIS A 228 -35.16 -30.30 62.55
C HIS A 228 -33.83 -29.81 61.95
N ARG A 229 -32.99 -30.71 61.42
CA ARG A 229 -31.78 -30.31 60.68
C ARG A 229 -32.11 -29.55 59.39
N LYS A 230 -33.21 -29.91 58.72
CA LYS A 230 -33.61 -29.33 57.42
C LYS A 230 -34.54 -28.12 57.56
N PHE A 231 -35.37 -28.08 58.60
CA PHE A 231 -36.46 -27.09 58.72
C PHE A 231 -36.44 -26.28 60.03
N GLY A 232 -35.52 -26.58 60.96
CA GLY A 232 -35.41 -25.86 62.25
C GLY A 232 -36.73 -25.82 63.03
N THR A 233 -37.05 -24.67 63.64
CA THR A 233 -38.29 -24.42 64.39
C THR A 233 -39.57 -24.53 63.56
N ARG A 234 -39.47 -24.60 62.22
CA ARG A 234 -40.61 -24.77 61.31
C ARG A 234 -40.92 -26.24 61.03
N ALA A 235 -40.19 -27.18 61.62
CA ALA A 235 -40.43 -28.61 61.45
C ALA A 235 -41.78 -29.03 62.05
N ARG A 236 -42.66 -29.61 61.23
CA ARG A 236 -43.98 -30.10 61.68
C ARG A 236 -43.95 -31.54 62.20
N LYS A 237 -42.80 -32.22 62.12
CA LYS A 237 -42.63 -33.63 62.52
C LYS A 237 -41.27 -33.84 63.18
N CYS A 238 -41.25 -34.47 64.34
CA CYS A 238 -40.05 -34.87 65.08
C CYS A 238 -39.93 -36.41 65.11
N ARG A 239 -38.71 -36.94 64.97
CA ARG A 239 -38.42 -38.37 65.18
C ARG A 239 -37.43 -38.55 66.32
N SER A 240 -37.78 -39.38 67.31
CA SER A 240 -36.94 -39.68 68.47
C SER A 240 -35.81 -40.67 68.12
N PRO A 241 -34.62 -40.60 68.77
CA PRO A 241 -34.20 -39.61 69.76
C PRO A 241 -33.72 -38.29 69.12
N CYS A 242 -34.34 -37.17 69.50
CA CYS A 242 -34.01 -35.82 69.04
C CYS A 242 -34.05 -34.86 70.22
N ARG A 243 -32.96 -34.11 70.46
CA ARG A 243 -32.77 -33.17 71.59
C ARG A 243 -32.91 -31.69 71.17
N TYR A 244 -33.69 -31.43 70.12
CA TYR A 244 -33.98 -30.07 69.65
C TYR A 244 -35.06 -29.46 70.57
N GLN A 245 -34.71 -28.41 71.32
CA GLN A 245 -35.62 -27.61 72.15
C GLN A 245 -36.24 -26.47 71.34
#